data_AF-A0A6G6WIC2-F1
#
_entry.id   AF-A0A6G6WIC2-F1
#
_cell.length_a   1.000
_cell.length_b   1.000
_cell.length_c   1.000
_cell.angle_alpha   90.00
_cell.angle_beta   90.00
_cell.angle_gamma   90.00
#
_symmetry.space_group_name_H-M   'P 1'
#
loop_
_entity.id
_entity.type
_entity.pdbx_description
1 polymer ?
#
loop_
_entity_poly.entity_id
_entity_poly.type
_entity_poly.pdbx_seq_one_letter_code
_entity_poly.pdbx_strand_id
1 'polypeptide(L)'
;METFLACVVGLVLVVGLVALFRRIRATRSVLAAEVLLADRDAAAVDDDVRAVLVGVPGATVAPLEPGHVRVVLRRAPAWTVAVAVLAFPVGLVALLHREDVPLDVWVYATPAGTQVQLSGPTEAHVLARVRAALLGVPGVREGQVVGV
;
A
#
# COMPACT_ATOMS: atom_id res chain seq x y z
N MET A 1 20.99 -0.83 40.62
CA MET A 1 21.06 0.00 39.39
C MET A 1 21.27 -0.89 38.16
N GLU A 2 22.19 -1.86 38.20
CA GLU A 2 22.43 -2.81 37.10
C GLU A 2 21.21 -3.68 36.74
N THR A 3 20.48 -4.18 37.74
CA THR A 3 19.26 -4.98 37.51
C THR A 3 18.14 -4.18 36.83
N PHE A 4 17.96 -2.91 37.21
CA PHE A 4 16.99 -2.02 36.57
C PHE A 4 17.36 -1.75 35.11
N LEU A 5 18.65 -1.49 34.83
CA LEU A 5 19.15 -1.29 33.47
C LEU A 5 18.93 -2.55 32.60
N ALA A 6 19.25 -3.73 33.14
CA ALA A 6 19.06 -5.00 32.45
C ALA A 6 17.57 -5.29 32.15
N CYS A 7 16.67 -5.00 33.09
CA CYS A 7 15.22 -5.13 32.86
C CYS A 7 14.72 -4.18 31.77
N VAL A 8 15.19 -2.93 31.74
CA VAL A 8 14.80 -1.96 30.71
C VAL A 8 15.30 -2.40 29.34
N VAL A 9 16.57 -2.83 29.22
CA VAL A 9 17.14 -3.32 27.97
C VAL A 9 16.40 -4.58 27.48
N GLY A 10 16.12 -5.52 28.39
CA GLY A 10 15.36 -6.72 28.08
C GLY A 10 13.94 -6.40 27.60
N LEU A 11 13.26 -5.45 28.24
CA LEU A 11 11.94 -5.00 27.83
C LEU A 11 11.97 -4.36 26.43
N VAL A 12 12.94 -3.49 26.14
CA VAL A 12 13.09 -2.85 24.83
C VAL A 12 13.34 -3.89 23.74
N LEU A 13 14.19 -4.89 24.01
CA LEU A 13 14.44 -6.00 23.09
C LEU A 13 13.15 -6.79 22.80
N VAL A 14 12.41 -7.19 23.83
CA VAL A 14 11.18 -7.98 23.67
C VAL A 14 10.13 -7.18 22.90
N VAL A 15 9.89 -5.92 23.28
CA VAL A 15 8.91 -5.04 22.59
C VAL A 15 9.33 -4.82 21.13
N GLY A 16 10.61 -4.57 20.89
CA GLY A 16 11.15 -4.41 19.55
C GLY A 16 11.02 -5.65 18.68
N LEU A 17 11.29 -6.83 19.23
CA LEU A 17 11.17 -8.11 18.53
C LEU A 17 9.72 -8.43 18.19
N VAL A 18 8.80 -8.17 19.13
CA VAL A 18 7.34 -8.31 18.92
C VAL A 18 6.86 -7.35 17.84
N ALA A 19 7.30 -6.09 17.87
CA ALA A 19 6.97 -5.10 16.85
C ALA A 19 7.50 -5.53 15.47
N LEU A 20 8.73 -6.04 15.39
CA LEU A 20 9.33 -6.56 14.17
C LEU A 20 8.54 -7.76 13.63
N PHE A 21 8.22 -8.74 14.47
CA PHE A 21 7.44 -9.92 14.08
C PHE A 21 6.05 -9.57 13.56
N ARG A 22 5.34 -8.67 14.26
CA ARG A 22 4.04 -8.16 13.81
C ARG A 22 4.16 -7.47 12.46
N ARG A 23 5.24 -6.69 12.25
CA ARG A 23 5.46 -5.96 11.01
C ARG A 23 5.81 -6.88 9.84
N ILE A 24 6.67 -7.88 10.04
CA ILE A 24 6.98 -8.89 9.02
C ILE A 24 5.71 -9.63 8.62
N ARG A 25 4.87 -10.03 9.58
CA ARG A 25 3.58 -10.69 9.27
C ARG A 25 2.61 -9.78 8.52
N ALA A 26 2.57 -8.49 8.83
CA ALA A 26 1.73 -7.52 8.13
C ALA A 26 2.23 -7.23 6.70
N THR A 27 3.55 -7.35 6.48
CA THR A 27 4.19 -7.04 5.20
C THR A 27 4.18 -8.25 4.27
N ARG A 28 3.02 -8.61 3.72
CA ARG A 28 2.99 -9.44 2.52
C ARG A 28 2.99 -8.53 1.29
N SER A 29 4.17 -8.37 0.69
CA SER A 29 4.32 -7.74 -0.61
C SER A 29 3.66 -8.62 -1.67
N VAL A 30 2.77 -8.04 -2.46
CA VAL A 30 2.09 -8.67 -3.58
C VAL A 30 2.33 -7.80 -4.80
N LEU A 31 2.59 -8.44 -5.94
CA LEU A 31 2.61 -7.74 -7.22
C LEU A 31 1.18 -7.65 -7.72
N ALA A 32 0.62 -6.45 -7.77
CA ALA A 32 -0.69 -6.22 -8.35
C ALA A 32 -0.57 -6.34 -9.89
N ALA A 33 -1.42 -7.17 -10.47
CA ALA A 33 -1.62 -7.31 -11.91
C ALA A 33 -3.11 -7.62 -12.17
N GLU A 34 -3.98 -6.83 -11.55
CA GLU A 34 -5.43 -7.02 -11.65
C GLU A 34 -6.01 -6.13 -12.74
N VAL A 35 -7.04 -6.65 -13.42
CA VAL A 35 -7.80 -5.94 -14.42
C VAL A 35 -9.26 -5.90 -13.96
N LEU A 36 -9.84 -4.70 -13.95
CA LEU A 36 -11.24 -4.45 -13.67
C LEU A 36 -11.91 -3.93 -14.94
N LEU A 37 -13.18 -4.25 -15.14
CA LEU A 37 -13.94 -3.84 -16.31
C LEU A 37 -15.08 -2.93 -15.89
N ALA A 38 -15.33 -1.87 -16.65
CA ALA A 38 -16.40 -0.92 -16.42
C ALA A 38 -17.18 -0.69 -17.72
N ASP A 39 -18.50 -0.87 -17.65
CA ASP A 39 -19.41 -0.71 -18.80
C ASP A 39 -19.86 0.75 -18.96
N ARG A 40 -18.89 1.67 -18.92
CA ARG A 40 -19.08 3.13 -18.94
C ARG A 40 -17.94 3.82 -19.70
N ASP A 41 -18.16 5.08 -20.05
CA ASP A 41 -17.14 5.92 -20.70
C ASP A 41 -15.90 6.13 -19.82
N ALA A 42 -14.72 6.12 -20.43
CA ALA A 42 -13.44 6.11 -19.73
C ALA A 42 -13.19 7.39 -18.94
N ALA A 43 -13.65 8.54 -19.45
CA ALA A 43 -13.51 9.83 -18.77
C ALA A 43 -14.32 9.88 -17.46
N ALA A 44 -15.58 9.43 -17.51
CA ALA A 44 -16.45 9.37 -16.32
C ALA A 44 -15.92 8.37 -15.27
N VAL A 45 -15.33 7.25 -15.72
CA VAL A 45 -14.69 6.28 -14.83
C VAL A 45 -13.41 6.84 -14.22
N ASP A 46 -12.57 7.58 -14.97
CA ASP A 46 -11.35 8.21 -14.44
C ASP A 46 -11.66 9.21 -13.32
N ASP A 47 -12.69 10.04 -13.50
CA ASP A 47 -13.13 11.01 -12.48
C ASP A 47 -13.61 10.31 -11.20
N ASP A 48 -14.45 9.28 -11.34
CA ASP A 48 -14.96 8.51 -10.19
C ASP A 48 -13.83 7.74 -9.49
N VAL A 49 -12.93 7.10 -10.25
CA VAL A 49 -11.77 6.37 -9.73
C VAL A 49 -10.87 7.32 -8.95
N ARG A 50 -10.57 8.50 -9.50
CA ARG A 50 -9.77 9.53 -8.81
C ARG A 50 -10.44 9.98 -7.52
N ALA A 51 -11.73 10.25 -7.55
CA ALA A 51 -12.48 10.69 -6.36
C ALA A 51 -12.44 9.64 -5.24
N VAL A 52 -12.61 8.36 -5.57
CA VAL A 52 -12.58 7.29 -4.57
C VAL A 52 -11.16 7.02 -4.07
N LEU A 53 -10.15 7.04 -4.94
CA LEU A 53 -8.76 6.80 -4.55
C LEU A 53 -8.21 7.87 -3.60
N VAL A 54 -8.64 9.13 -3.75
CA VAL A 54 -8.28 10.22 -2.81
C VAL A 54 -8.80 9.93 -1.39
N GLY A 55 -9.90 9.19 -1.27
CA GLY A 55 -10.48 8.79 0.02
C GLY A 55 -9.78 7.62 0.71
N VAL A 56 -8.81 6.95 0.07
CA VAL A 56 -8.17 5.74 0.62
C VAL A 56 -7.24 6.10 1.79
N PRO A 57 -7.52 5.65 3.03
CA PRO A 57 -6.72 6.02 4.19
C PRO A 57 -5.28 5.49 4.09
N GLY A 58 -4.31 6.40 4.22
CA GLY A 58 -2.88 6.08 4.23
C GLY A 58 -2.23 5.99 2.86
N ALA A 59 -2.95 6.35 1.79
CA ALA A 59 -2.39 6.50 0.46
C ALA A 59 -2.41 7.97 0.03
N THR A 60 -1.33 8.41 -0.62
CA THR A 60 -1.26 9.71 -1.27
C THR A 60 -1.50 9.51 -2.75
N VAL A 61 -2.49 10.18 -3.32
CA VAL A 61 -2.77 10.10 -4.75
C VAL A 61 -1.97 11.19 -5.48
N ALA A 62 -1.11 10.77 -6.40
CA ALA A 62 -0.41 11.66 -7.31
C ALA A 62 -1.02 11.52 -8.70
N PRO A 63 -1.68 12.56 -9.24
CA PRO A 63 -2.14 12.55 -10.62
C PRO A 63 -0.91 12.65 -11.55
N LEU A 64 -0.75 11.71 -12.48
CA LEU A 64 0.29 11.80 -13.52
C LEU A 64 -0.30 12.37 -14.80
N GLU A 65 -1.25 11.65 -15.39
CA GLU A 65 -1.83 11.95 -16.70
C GLU A 65 -3.33 11.58 -16.70
N PRO A 66 -4.15 12.10 -17.64
CA PRO A 66 -5.54 11.65 -17.78
C PRO A 66 -5.59 10.12 -18.00
N GLY A 67 -6.38 9.41 -17.19
CA GLY A 67 -6.41 7.93 -17.21
C GLY A 67 -5.24 7.24 -16.52
N HIS A 68 -4.36 7.97 -15.83
CA HIS A 68 -3.26 7.39 -15.06
C HIS A 68 -3.13 8.02 -13.67
N VAL A 69 -3.40 7.22 -12.65
CA VAL A 69 -3.38 7.62 -11.24
C VAL A 69 -2.36 6.78 -10.49
N ARG A 70 -1.41 7.43 -9.80
CA ARG A 70 -0.47 6.73 -8.91
C ARG A 70 -0.89 6.87 -7.47
N VAL A 71 -1.06 5.72 -6.83
CA VAL A 71 -1.36 5.57 -5.41
C VAL A 71 -0.05 5.31 -4.69
N VAL A 72 0.49 6.31 -4.00
CA VAL A 72 1.75 6.21 -3.26
C VAL A 72 1.47 5.85 -1.80
N LEU A 73 2.11 4.79 -1.34
CA LEU A 73 1.98 4.33 0.04
C LEU A 73 3.21 4.65 0.85
N ARG A 74 3.01 5.38 1.95
CA ARG A 74 4.09 5.74 2.88
C ARG A 74 4.22 4.68 3.96
N ARG A 75 5.32 3.93 3.92
CA ARG A 75 5.60 2.88 4.89
C ARG A 75 6.96 3.09 5.55
N ALA A 76 7.06 2.83 6.85
CA ALA A 76 8.37 2.58 7.45
C ALA A 76 8.87 1.15 7.10
N PRO A 77 10.11 0.98 6.64
CA PRO A 77 10.60 -0.35 6.29
C PRO A 77 10.69 -1.28 7.50
N ALA A 78 10.69 -2.60 7.31
CA ALA A 78 10.82 -3.52 8.43
C ALA A 78 12.22 -3.45 9.07
N TRP A 79 13.25 -3.15 8.27
CA TRP A 79 14.63 -3.03 8.73
C TRP A 79 14.82 -1.89 9.74
N THR A 80 14.00 -0.84 9.69
CA THR A 80 14.12 0.29 10.63
C THR A 80 13.83 -0.11 12.06
N VAL A 81 12.96 -1.11 12.28
CA VAL A 81 12.70 -1.68 13.60
C VAL A 81 13.91 -2.47 14.09
N ALA A 82 14.56 -3.24 13.21
CA ALA A 82 15.78 -3.97 13.57
C ALA A 82 16.91 -3.01 13.98
N VAL A 83 17.12 -1.94 13.21
CA VAL A 83 18.11 -0.90 13.54
C VAL A 83 17.76 -0.19 14.84
N ALA A 84 16.48 0.10 15.09
CA ALA A 84 16.03 0.73 16.32
C ALA A 84 16.33 -0.10 17.57
N VAL A 85 16.24 -1.42 17.46
CA VAL A 85 16.52 -2.34 18.55
C VAL A 85 18.04 -2.52 18.77
N LEU A 86 18.80 -2.72 17.68
CA LEU A 86 20.23 -3.00 17.76
C LEU A 86 21.07 -1.79 18.19
N ALA A 87 20.68 -0.59 17.77
CA ALA A 87 21.44 0.65 18.03
C ALA A 87 20.76 1.56 19.07
N PHE A 88 19.89 1.02 19.94
CA PHE A 88 19.17 1.81 20.93
C PHE A 88 20.14 2.60 21.84
N PRO A 89 19.89 3.90 22.14
CA PRO A 89 18.72 4.70 21.74
C PRO A 89 18.87 5.40 20.37
N VAL A 90 20.07 5.49 19.81
CA VAL A 90 20.35 6.23 18.56
C VAL A 90 19.59 5.65 17.37
N GLY A 91 19.39 4.33 17.35
CA GLY A 91 18.65 3.62 16.31
C GLY A 91 17.17 4.03 16.22
N LEU A 92 16.58 4.68 17.23
CA LEU A 92 15.20 5.15 17.17
C LEU A 92 14.97 6.12 16.00
N VAL A 93 16.00 6.84 15.57
CA VAL A 93 15.93 7.74 14.41
C VAL A 93 15.58 6.98 13.12
N ALA A 94 15.98 5.70 13.00
CA ALA A 94 15.64 4.89 11.84
C ALA A 94 14.12 4.70 11.68
N LEU A 95 13.34 4.72 12.78
CA LEU A 95 11.88 4.60 12.72
C LEU A 95 11.20 5.78 12.01
N LEU A 96 11.90 6.91 11.86
CA LEU A 96 11.42 8.07 11.10
C LEU A 96 11.55 7.87 9.59
N HIS A 97 12.37 6.92 9.14
CA HIS A 97 12.54 6.65 7.72
C HIS A 97 11.26 6.05 7.12
N ARG A 98 10.78 6.68 6.04
CA ARG A 98 9.60 6.27 5.28
C ARG A 98 10.02 6.01 3.84
N GLU A 99 9.67 4.84 3.35
CA GLU A 99 9.73 4.46 1.94
C GLU A 99 8.36 4.71 1.29
N ASP A 100 8.39 5.25 0.08
CA ASP A 100 7.22 5.44 -0.78
C ASP A 100 7.12 4.22 -1.71
N VAL A 101 6.00 3.50 -1.65
CA VAL A 101 5.72 2.34 -2.51
C VAL A 101 4.64 2.75 -3.53
N PRO A 102 4.99 2.91 -4.82
CA PRO A 102 4.03 3.31 -5.84
C PRO A 102 3.20 2.11 -6.34
N LEU A 103 1.88 2.30 -6.37
CA LEU A 103 0.93 1.44 -7.08
C LEU A 103 0.33 2.26 -8.22
N ASP A 104 0.51 1.81 -9.46
CA ASP A 104 0.01 2.50 -10.64
C ASP A 104 -1.38 1.95 -11.01
N VAL A 105 -2.31 2.87 -11.27
CA VAL A 105 -3.68 2.58 -11.69
C VAL A 105 -3.90 3.23 -13.04
N TRP A 106 -4.18 2.42 -14.04
CA TRP A 106 -4.39 2.85 -15.42
C TRP A 106 -5.85 2.64 -15.81
N VAL A 107 -6.43 3.60 -16.52
CA VAL A 107 -7.78 3.56 -17.05
C VAL A 107 -7.69 3.68 -18.57
N TYR A 108 -8.09 2.63 -19.27
CA TYR A 108 -8.04 2.54 -20.73
C TYR A 108 -9.45 2.38 -21.31
N ALA A 109 -9.73 3.09 -22.40
CA ALA A 109 -10.89 2.81 -23.22
C ALA A 109 -10.60 1.58 -24.09
N THR A 110 -11.52 0.61 -24.11
CA THR A 110 -11.45 -0.60 -24.95
C THR A 110 -12.73 -0.73 -25.78
N PRO A 111 -12.73 -1.51 -26.88
CA PRO A 111 -13.94 -1.74 -27.68
C PRO A 111 -15.09 -2.40 -26.90
N ALA A 112 -14.79 -3.02 -25.76
CA ALA A 112 -15.73 -3.72 -24.88
C ALA A 112 -16.13 -2.90 -23.64
N GLY A 113 -15.73 -1.62 -23.56
CA GLY A 113 -15.95 -0.75 -22.41
C GLY A 113 -14.66 -0.16 -21.85
N THR A 114 -14.66 0.26 -20.60
CA THR A 114 -13.47 0.79 -19.92
C THR A 114 -12.76 -0.29 -19.12
N GLN A 115 -11.43 -0.30 -19.16
CA GLN A 115 -10.59 -1.22 -18.41
C GLN A 115 -9.78 -0.44 -17.37
N VAL A 116 -9.83 -0.86 -16.11
CA VAL A 116 -9.01 -0.30 -15.03
C VAL A 116 -7.95 -1.34 -14.64
N GLN A 117 -6.68 -1.07 -14.92
CA GLN A 117 -5.57 -1.96 -14.64
C GLN A 117 -4.80 -1.47 -13.41
N LEU A 118 -4.56 -2.40 -12.47
CA LEU A 118 -3.74 -2.19 -11.28
C LEU A 118 -2.38 -2.86 -11.51
N SER A 119 -1.31 -2.09 -11.48
CA SER A 119 0.05 -2.60 -11.68
C SER A 119 1.04 -2.05 -10.65
N GLY A 120 1.90 -2.92 -10.14
CA GLY A 120 3.02 -2.54 -9.30
C GLY A 120 3.12 -3.29 -7.97
N PRO A 121 4.25 -3.13 -7.27
CA PRO A 121 4.45 -3.73 -5.95
C PRO A 121 3.59 -3.02 -4.92
N THR A 122 2.79 -3.75 -4.17
CA THR A 122 2.00 -3.20 -3.06
C THR A 122 1.85 -4.20 -1.93
N GLU A 123 1.15 -3.83 -0.88
CA GLU A 123 0.85 -4.71 0.25
C GLU A 123 -0.55 -5.31 0.08
N ALA A 124 -0.71 -6.59 0.43
CA ALA A 124 -1.98 -7.31 0.25
C ALA A 124 -3.19 -6.57 0.85
N HIS A 125 -3.04 -5.97 2.04
CA HIS A 125 -4.12 -5.24 2.69
C HIS A 125 -4.50 -3.94 1.98
N VAL A 126 -3.57 -3.36 1.23
CA VAL A 126 -3.76 -2.10 0.51
C VAL A 126 -4.36 -2.40 -0.84
N LEU A 127 -3.86 -3.43 -1.52
CA LEU A 127 -4.51 -3.95 -2.72
C LEU A 127 -5.98 -4.28 -2.42
N ALA A 128 -6.26 -4.96 -1.30
CA ALA A 128 -7.64 -5.26 -0.90
C ALA A 128 -8.49 -3.98 -0.66
N ARG A 129 -7.91 -2.94 -0.05
CA ARG A 129 -8.62 -1.65 0.16
C ARG A 129 -8.85 -0.90 -1.14
N VAL A 130 -7.83 -0.80 -1.99
CA VAL A 130 -7.90 -0.15 -3.30
C VAL A 130 -8.90 -0.88 -4.19
N ARG A 131 -8.87 -2.21 -4.21
CA ARG A 131 -9.86 -3.06 -4.89
C ARG A 131 -11.27 -2.83 -4.36
N ALA A 132 -11.47 -2.84 -3.03
CA ALA A 132 -12.77 -2.58 -2.44
C ALA A 132 -13.30 -1.18 -2.78
N ALA A 133 -12.42 -0.18 -2.80
CA ALA A 133 -12.72 1.18 -3.27
C ALA A 133 -13.17 1.17 -4.73
N LEU A 134 -12.39 0.55 -5.63
CA LEU A 134 -12.69 0.50 -7.07
C LEU A 134 -13.98 -0.28 -7.37
N LEU A 135 -14.26 -1.36 -6.65
CA LEU A 135 -15.52 -2.10 -6.77
C LEU A 135 -16.73 -1.31 -6.23
N GLY A 136 -16.49 -0.29 -5.41
CA GLY A 136 -17.53 0.66 -4.98
C GLY A 136 -17.90 1.69 -6.04
N VAL A 137 -17.10 1.83 -7.10
CA VAL A 137 -17.38 2.73 -8.23
C VAL A 137 -18.52 2.13 -9.07
N PRO A 138 -19.57 2.91 -9.39
CA PRO A 138 -20.69 2.41 -10.18
C PRO A 138 -20.24 1.75 -11.50
N GLY A 139 -20.76 0.58 -11.81
CA GLY A 139 -20.48 -0.09 -13.09
C GLY A 139 -19.09 -0.73 -13.22
N VAL A 140 -18.19 -0.58 -12.24
CA VAL A 140 -16.94 -1.37 -12.18
C VAL A 140 -17.27 -2.77 -11.67
N ARG A 141 -16.74 -3.80 -12.35
CA ARG A 141 -16.88 -5.21 -12.02
C ARG A 141 -15.52 -5.88 -12.01
N GLU A 142 -15.43 -6.99 -11.29
CA GLU A 142 -14.25 -7.86 -11.33
C GLU A 142 -14.00 -8.30 -12.77
N GLY A 143 -12.90 -7.81 -13.35
CA GLY A 143 -12.37 -8.34 -14.59
C GLY A 143 -11.54 -9.58 -14.26
N GLN A 144 -11.46 -10.49 -15.23
CA GLN A 144 -10.78 -11.76 -15.05
C GLN A 144 -9.32 -11.54 -14.63
N VAL A 145 -8.92 -12.10 -13.50
CA VAL A 145 -7.52 -12.14 -13.05
C VAL A 145 -6.73 -12.96 -14.07
N VAL A 146 -5.94 -12.29 -14.92
CA VAL A 146 -4.94 -12.98 -15.73
C VAL A 146 -3.80 -13.31 -14.79
N GLY A 147 -3.93 -14.45 -14.11
CA GLY A 147 -2.86 -15.05 -13.33
C GLY A 147 -1.69 -15.34 -14.28
N VAL A 148 -0.55 -14.73 -13.99
CA VAL A 148 0.75 -15.19 -14.49
C VAL A 148 1.34 -16.13 -13.45
#